data_AF-A0A372RHP4-F1
#
_entry.id   AF-A0A372RHP4-F1
#
_cell.length_a   1.000
_cell.length_b   1.000
_cell.length_c   1.000
_cell.angle_alpha   90.00
_cell.angle_beta   90.00
_cell.angle_gamma   90.00
#
_symmetry.space_group_name_H-M   'P 1'
#
loop_
_entity.id
_entity.type
_entity.pdbx_description
1 polymer ?
#
loop_
_entity_poly.entity_id
_entity_poly.type
_entity_poly.pdbx_seq_one_letter_code
_entity_poly.pdbx_strand_id
1 'polypeptide(L)'
;MEKSSFPRSFSKFLEKTMDVSGSSSNEETASSGQQPTSSSSGASEHLQDPDFLSNYASLFNLRDLRSLRVTFRSATQASEVIPPHLNVNVPQESQDYILPNVNRTMLENLRLDINQLSNNNNVKTFIHKLHRTVLNSKLDVGTSETFTDTLVAHLIFRTVDFDQWPMTIELHPTLRFSVGSATLTAIPEFVISLQKNDKQYSVLIIEDKHLNNIHPSNEYGEPQIAAEIIACGDENIRKALQVIDNMFIFVIRVVSTYVTFYHTRINKEYWQELTVGCPQRQSITIIRYPGDNSNPINGFDLSTPNGRQSVIDALCKLREFIIS
;
A
#
# COMPACT_ATOMS: atom_id res chain seq x y z
N MET A 1 31.19 -17.15 27.69
CA MET A 1 32.13 -16.24 27.00
C MET A 1 32.23 -16.80 25.59
N GLU A 2 31.73 -16.19 24.53
CA GLU A 2 31.87 -14.79 24.12
C GLU A 2 30.53 -14.17 23.72
N LYS A 3 30.40 -12.86 23.98
CA LYS A 3 29.37 -11.99 23.43
C LYS A 3 29.80 -11.64 22.01
N SER A 4 29.04 -12.02 20.99
CA SER A 4 29.22 -11.50 19.63
C SER A 4 28.17 -10.41 19.37
N SER A 5 28.67 -9.18 19.27
CA SER A 5 27.91 -7.97 18.99
C SER A 5 27.48 -7.90 17.52
N PHE A 6 26.23 -7.54 17.27
CA PHE A 6 25.63 -7.36 15.95
C PHE A 6 26.14 -6.10 15.21
N PRO A 7 26.18 -6.09 13.86
CA PRO A 7 26.40 -4.89 13.05
C PRO A 7 25.21 -3.91 13.08
N ARG A 8 25.51 -2.61 13.06
CA ARG A 8 24.70 -1.46 13.54
C ARG A 8 23.51 -0.94 12.68
N SER A 9 23.17 -1.51 11.52
CA SER A 9 22.16 -0.89 10.61
C SER A 9 20.73 -1.35 10.91
N PHE A 10 20.46 -2.65 10.78
CA PHE A 10 19.10 -3.19 10.85
C PHE A 10 18.54 -3.24 12.29
N SER A 11 19.39 -3.25 13.32
CA SER A 11 18.92 -3.14 14.71
C SER A 11 18.09 -1.87 14.93
N LYS A 12 18.37 -0.77 14.22
CA LYS A 12 17.63 0.48 14.38
C LYS A 12 16.19 0.45 13.87
N PHE A 13 15.85 -0.36 12.86
CA PHE A 13 14.47 -0.45 12.34
C PHE A 13 13.54 -1.20 13.32
N LEU A 14 14.05 -2.26 13.97
CA LEU A 14 13.32 -2.97 15.04
C LEU A 14 13.44 -2.29 16.41
N GLU A 15 14.58 -1.69 16.77
CA GLU A 15 14.74 -0.98 18.05
C GLU A 15 13.92 0.31 18.11
N LYS A 16 13.67 1.01 16.99
CA LYS A 16 12.79 2.20 16.97
C LYS A 16 11.31 1.86 17.29
N THR A 17 10.98 0.57 17.40
CA THR A 17 9.66 0.06 17.81
C THR A 17 9.57 -0.29 19.30
N MET A 18 10.64 -0.10 20.07
CA MET A 18 10.73 -0.43 21.50
C MET A 18 11.24 0.79 22.29
N ASP A 19 10.60 1.06 23.43
CA ASP A 19 10.87 2.12 24.44
C ASP A 19 10.39 3.57 24.18
N VAL A 20 9.18 3.89 24.69
CA VAL A 20 8.96 5.03 25.60
C VAL A 20 7.85 4.62 26.60
N SER A 21 8.22 4.44 27.88
CA SER A 21 7.28 4.34 29.00
C SER A 21 7.49 5.52 29.94
N GLY A 22 6.38 6.12 30.38
CA GLY A 22 6.35 7.24 31.31
C GLY A 22 4.92 7.49 31.79
N SER A 23 4.68 7.13 33.05
CA SER A 23 3.42 7.16 33.79
C SER A 23 2.98 8.56 34.26
N SER A 24 1.68 8.82 34.34
CA SER A 24 1.04 9.34 35.59
C SER A 24 -0.49 9.29 35.52
N SER A 25 -1.10 8.86 36.62
CA SER A 25 -2.54 8.80 36.94
C SER A 25 -3.10 10.16 37.39
N ASN A 26 -4.43 10.37 37.25
CA ASN A 26 -5.38 10.62 38.36
C ASN A 26 -6.82 10.97 37.88
N GLU A 27 -7.76 10.18 38.40
CA GLU A 27 -9.12 10.44 38.96
C GLU A 27 -9.99 11.66 38.58
N GLU A 28 -11.25 11.36 38.16
CA GLU A 28 -12.56 11.73 38.78
C GLU A 28 -13.16 13.05 38.21
N THR A 29 -14.46 13.31 38.03
CA THR A 29 -15.73 12.79 38.57
C THR A 29 -16.92 13.16 37.63
N ALA A 30 -18.12 12.68 37.98
CA ALA A 30 -19.38 12.57 37.24
C ALA A 30 -20.27 13.84 37.08
N SER A 31 -21.33 13.72 36.24
CA SER A 31 -22.73 14.24 36.40
C SER A 31 -23.38 14.53 35.01
N SER A 32 -24.20 13.63 34.46
CA SER A 32 -25.68 13.52 34.54
C SER A 32 -26.50 14.52 33.69
N GLY A 33 -27.32 14.01 32.77
CA GLY A 33 -28.41 14.74 32.11
C GLY A 33 -29.16 13.87 31.10
N GLN A 34 -30.38 13.47 31.44
CA GLN A 34 -31.24 12.52 30.71
C GLN A 34 -31.88 13.08 29.42
N GLN A 35 -31.95 12.20 28.42
CA GLN A 35 -32.89 11.96 27.31
C GLN A 35 -34.13 12.86 27.11
N PRO A 36 -34.62 12.93 25.85
CA PRO A 36 -35.70 12.02 25.47
C PRO A 36 -35.50 11.25 24.16
N THR A 37 -36.13 10.10 24.15
CA THR A 37 -36.20 9.03 23.17
C THR A 37 -36.85 9.42 21.84
N SER A 38 -36.21 9.05 20.73
CA SER A 38 -36.91 8.69 19.48
C SER A 38 -36.35 7.36 18.98
N SER A 39 -37.06 6.29 19.30
CA SER A 39 -36.83 4.94 18.84
C SER A 39 -37.00 4.85 17.32
N SER A 40 -35.90 4.76 16.58
CA SER A 40 -35.88 3.99 15.34
C SER A 40 -35.16 2.68 15.62
N SER A 41 -35.94 1.62 15.81
CA SER A 41 -35.45 0.25 15.67
C SER A 41 -35.02 0.04 14.21
N GLY A 42 -33.76 0.35 13.91
CA GLY A 42 -33.10 0.07 12.63
C GLY A 42 -32.02 -0.96 12.87
N ALA A 43 -31.99 -2.02 12.05
CA ALA A 43 -31.10 -3.17 12.18
C ALA A 43 -29.68 -2.76 12.62
N SER A 44 -29.22 -3.34 13.75
CA SER A 44 -27.84 -3.17 14.21
C SER A 44 -26.92 -3.62 13.08
N GLU A 45 -26.01 -2.76 12.65
CA GLU A 45 -25.18 -2.98 11.46
C GLU A 45 -24.16 -4.15 11.61
N HIS A 46 -24.29 -4.97 12.66
CA HIS A 46 -23.46 -6.13 12.99
C HIS A 46 -21.95 -5.84 12.86
N LEU A 47 -21.53 -4.62 13.23
CA LEU A 47 -20.13 -4.16 13.05
C LEU A 47 -19.14 -4.90 13.95
N GLN A 48 -19.64 -5.50 15.02
CA GLN A 48 -18.84 -6.24 16.00
C GLN A 48 -18.81 -7.73 15.73
N ASP A 49 -19.52 -8.20 14.70
CA ASP A 49 -19.66 -9.61 14.37
C ASP A 49 -18.72 -9.97 13.21
N PRO A 50 -17.63 -10.73 13.45
CA PRO A 50 -16.67 -11.07 12.42
C PRO A 50 -17.26 -11.90 11.28
N ASP A 51 -18.34 -12.67 11.54
CA ASP A 51 -18.98 -13.52 10.53
C ASP A 51 -19.69 -12.72 9.43
N PHE A 52 -19.88 -11.42 9.69
CA PHE A 52 -20.45 -10.50 8.73
C PHE A 52 -19.42 -9.73 7.90
N LEU A 53 -18.12 -9.95 8.16
CA LEU A 53 -17.08 -9.43 7.29
C LEU A 53 -17.08 -10.18 5.96
N SER A 54 -16.70 -9.49 4.90
CA SER A 54 -16.48 -10.11 3.60
C SER A 54 -15.36 -11.16 3.68
N ASN A 55 -15.57 -12.39 3.20
CA ASN A 55 -14.55 -13.44 3.26
C ASN A 55 -13.33 -13.19 2.34
N TYR A 56 -13.47 -12.28 1.37
CA TYR A 56 -12.44 -11.93 0.40
C TYR A 56 -12.20 -10.43 0.38
N ALA A 57 -10.92 -10.01 0.35
CA ALA A 57 -10.51 -8.61 0.26
C ALA A 57 -11.14 -7.87 -0.93
N SER A 58 -11.27 -8.52 -2.08
CA SER A 58 -11.89 -7.94 -3.28
C SER A 58 -13.38 -7.60 -3.11
N LEU A 59 -14.04 -8.13 -2.08
CA LEU A 59 -15.43 -7.86 -1.74
C LEU A 59 -15.57 -6.83 -0.60
N PHE A 60 -14.46 -6.34 -0.05
CA PHE A 60 -14.51 -5.37 1.03
C PHE A 60 -15.21 -4.09 0.63
N ASN A 61 -15.96 -3.55 1.58
CA ASN A 61 -16.68 -2.31 1.44
C ASN A 61 -16.55 -1.43 2.70
N LEU A 62 -17.23 -0.28 2.70
CA LEU A 62 -17.18 0.69 3.80
C LEU A 62 -17.71 0.17 5.14
N ARG A 63 -18.54 -0.88 5.14
CA ARG A 63 -18.96 -1.55 6.37
C ARG A 63 -17.81 -2.35 6.96
N ASP A 64 -17.09 -3.11 6.15
CA ASP A 64 -15.93 -3.89 6.60
C ASP A 64 -14.85 -2.97 7.21
N LEU A 65 -14.59 -1.82 6.57
CA LEU A 65 -13.70 -0.80 7.13
C LEU A 65 -14.15 -0.30 8.50
N ARG A 66 -15.45 -0.05 8.69
CA ARG A 66 -15.99 0.41 9.98
C ARG A 66 -15.92 -0.68 11.04
N SER A 67 -16.23 -1.94 10.69
CA SER A 67 -16.08 -3.09 11.58
C SER A 67 -14.63 -3.24 12.04
N LEU A 68 -13.68 -3.07 11.12
CA LEU A 68 -12.24 -3.15 11.40
C LEU A 68 -11.63 -1.83 11.90
N ARG A 69 -12.44 -0.78 12.10
CA ARG A 69 -11.98 0.55 12.56
C ARG A 69 -10.79 1.08 11.76
N VAL A 70 -10.85 0.92 10.45
CA VAL A 70 -9.84 1.43 9.52
C VAL A 70 -10.34 2.72 8.88
N THR A 71 -9.47 3.73 8.83
CA THR A 71 -9.74 5.03 8.22
C THR A 71 -8.65 5.41 7.24
N PHE A 72 -9.00 6.16 6.20
CA PHE A 72 -8.04 6.73 5.27
C PHE A 72 -7.92 8.24 5.50
N ARG A 73 -6.69 8.77 5.42
CA ARG A 73 -6.40 10.19 5.52
C ARG A 73 -5.46 10.63 4.41
N SER A 74 -5.77 11.77 3.80
CA SER A 74 -4.87 12.46 2.89
C SER A 74 -3.68 13.08 3.62
N ALA A 75 -2.47 12.83 3.16
CA ALA A 75 -1.27 13.50 3.66
C ALA A 75 -1.24 14.96 3.21
N THR A 76 -0.74 15.83 4.08
CA THR A 76 -0.47 17.24 3.75
C THR A 76 0.89 17.40 3.06
N GLN A 77 1.82 16.47 3.31
CA GLN A 77 3.16 16.48 2.75
C GLN A 77 3.61 15.07 2.35
N ALA A 78 4.42 14.97 1.29
CA ALA A 78 4.97 13.71 0.81
C ALA A 78 5.70 12.92 1.92
N SER A 79 6.36 13.62 2.84
CA SER A 79 7.13 13.06 3.96
C SER A 79 6.33 12.21 4.93
N GLU A 80 4.99 12.33 4.95
CA GLU A 80 4.12 11.51 5.81
C GLU A 80 3.94 10.08 5.28
N VAL A 81 4.23 9.84 3.99
CA VAL A 81 4.04 8.56 3.29
C VAL A 81 5.34 8.07 2.68
N ILE A 82 6.11 8.95 2.06
CA ILE A 82 7.39 8.67 1.40
C ILE A 82 8.52 9.11 2.34
N PRO A 83 9.47 8.23 2.69
CA PRO A 83 10.57 8.54 3.59
C PRO A 83 11.38 9.79 3.16
N PRO A 84 11.37 10.90 3.94
CA PRO A 84 11.92 12.18 3.50
C PRO A 84 13.43 12.33 3.72
N HIS A 85 14.01 11.55 4.63
CA HIS A 85 15.40 11.72 5.09
C HIS A 85 16.43 10.99 4.23
N LEU A 86 16.00 10.29 3.19
CA LEU A 86 16.88 9.61 2.26
C LEU A 86 17.18 10.55 1.10
N ASN A 87 18.39 11.12 1.10
CA ASN A 87 18.99 11.69 -0.10
C ASN A 87 19.38 10.53 -1.02
N VAL A 88 18.39 9.90 -1.64
CA VAL A 88 18.64 8.82 -2.58
C VAL A 88 19.17 9.43 -3.87
N ASN A 89 20.42 9.12 -4.19
CA ASN A 89 20.90 9.27 -5.56
C ASN A 89 20.15 8.25 -6.40
N VAL A 90 19.10 8.70 -7.09
CA VAL A 90 18.35 7.86 -8.03
C VAL A 90 19.36 7.30 -9.03
N PRO A 91 19.49 5.97 -9.15
CA PRO A 91 20.46 5.36 -10.05
C PRO A 91 20.27 5.90 -11.47
N GLN A 92 21.38 6.10 -12.20
CA GLN A 92 21.32 6.61 -13.57
C GLN A 92 20.39 5.74 -14.44
N GLU A 93 20.42 4.43 -14.23
CA GLU A 93 19.56 3.47 -14.92
C GLU A 93 18.06 3.77 -14.69
N SER A 94 17.67 4.17 -13.47
CA SER A 94 16.30 4.59 -13.16
C SER A 94 15.97 5.96 -13.75
N GLN A 95 16.95 6.88 -13.84
CA GLN A 95 16.75 8.21 -14.42
C GLN A 95 16.40 8.16 -15.92
N ASP A 96 16.90 7.15 -16.66
CA ASP A 96 16.60 6.99 -18.09
C ASP A 96 15.10 6.80 -18.37
N TYR A 97 14.31 6.44 -17.36
CA TYR A 97 12.85 6.24 -17.44
C TYR A 97 12.03 7.52 -17.21
N ILE A 98 12.65 8.63 -16.78
CA ILE A 98 11.96 9.93 -16.59
C ILE A 98 11.45 10.47 -17.93
N LEU A 99 12.27 10.35 -18.98
CA LEU A 99 11.92 10.68 -20.37
C LEU A 99 11.32 12.09 -20.51
N PRO A 100 12.10 13.17 -20.33
CA PRO A 100 11.58 14.54 -20.26
C PRO A 100 10.79 14.98 -21.51
N ASN A 101 11.06 14.37 -22.66
CA ASN A 101 10.44 14.71 -23.94
C ASN A 101 9.23 13.83 -24.31
N VAL A 102 8.90 12.81 -23.51
CA VAL A 102 7.75 11.93 -23.75
C VAL A 102 6.62 12.40 -22.85
N ASN A 103 5.49 12.85 -23.41
CA ASN A 103 4.35 13.32 -22.62
C ASN A 103 3.07 12.57 -23.01
N ARG A 104 1.98 12.84 -22.27
CA ARG A 104 0.68 12.19 -22.50
C ARG A 104 0.20 12.34 -23.93
N THR A 105 0.23 13.55 -24.49
CA THR A 105 -0.19 13.83 -25.87
C THR A 105 0.59 13.01 -26.88
N MET A 106 1.90 12.85 -26.67
CA MET A 106 2.74 11.97 -27.51
C MET A 106 2.34 10.50 -27.37
N LEU A 107 2.06 10.05 -26.14
CA LEU A 107 1.61 8.69 -25.84
C LEU A 107 0.17 8.40 -26.32
N GLU A 108 -0.63 9.41 -26.61
CA GLU A 108 -1.97 9.25 -27.20
C GLU A 108 -1.90 9.12 -28.75
N ASN A 109 -0.74 9.37 -29.35
CA ASN A 109 -0.58 9.24 -30.80
C ASN A 109 -0.53 7.77 -31.23
N LEU A 110 -1.55 7.31 -31.96
CA LEU A 110 -1.67 5.95 -32.51
C LEU A 110 -0.50 5.51 -33.42
N ARG A 111 0.28 6.46 -33.95
CA ARG A 111 1.42 6.22 -34.85
C ARG A 111 2.76 6.54 -34.19
N LEU A 112 2.83 6.54 -32.86
CA LEU A 112 4.06 6.79 -32.12
C LEU A 112 5.18 5.83 -32.53
N ASP A 113 6.26 6.35 -33.11
CA ASP A 113 7.46 5.57 -33.41
C ASP A 113 8.41 5.55 -32.20
N ILE A 114 8.32 4.47 -31.42
CA ILE A 114 9.10 4.28 -30.20
C ILE A 114 10.60 4.16 -30.48
N ASN A 115 11.00 3.71 -31.67
CA ASN A 115 12.41 3.48 -31.99
C ASN A 115 13.24 4.76 -31.96
N GLN A 116 12.61 5.91 -32.15
CA GLN A 116 13.25 7.22 -32.17
C GLN A 116 13.39 7.85 -30.77
N LEU A 117 12.78 7.26 -29.73
CA LEU A 117 12.63 7.90 -28.42
C LEU A 117 13.70 7.52 -27.40
N SER A 118 14.43 6.44 -27.65
CA SER A 118 15.55 6.01 -26.82
C SER A 118 16.44 5.06 -27.62
N ASN A 119 17.73 4.97 -27.26
CA ASN A 119 18.61 3.93 -27.79
C ASN A 119 18.63 2.66 -26.90
N ASN A 120 18.04 2.73 -25.70
CA ASN A 120 17.99 1.63 -24.74
C ASN A 120 16.72 0.79 -24.96
N ASN A 121 16.88 -0.51 -25.24
CA ASN A 121 15.77 -1.42 -25.51
C ASN A 121 14.83 -1.62 -24.31
N ASN A 122 15.32 -1.56 -23.07
CA ASN A 122 14.48 -1.63 -21.88
C ASN A 122 13.60 -0.38 -21.76
N VAL A 123 14.19 0.79 -21.99
CA VAL A 123 13.46 2.07 -21.99
C VAL A 123 12.44 2.12 -23.14
N LYS A 124 12.78 1.65 -24.34
CA LYS A 124 11.81 1.48 -25.45
C LYS A 124 10.63 0.59 -25.03
N THR A 125 10.92 -0.52 -24.35
CA THR A 125 9.90 -1.45 -23.87
C THR A 125 8.99 -0.78 -22.83
N PHE A 126 9.54 0.02 -21.92
CA PHE A 126 8.76 0.83 -20.98
C PHE A 126 7.85 1.83 -21.70
N ILE A 127 8.40 2.60 -22.66
CA ILE A 127 7.61 3.57 -23.46
C ILE A 127 6.48 2.84 -24.19
N HIS A 128 6.75 1.67 -24.76
CA HIS A 128 5.74 0.85 -25.42
C HIS A 128 4.60 0.47 -24.46
N LYS A 129 4.93 -0.07 -23.28
CA LYS A 129 3.94 -0.46 -22.27
C LYS A 129 3.12 0.75 -21.83
N LEU A 130 3.78 1.87 -21.51
CA LEU A 130 3.13 3.11 -21.13
C LEU A 130 2.19 3.64 -22.23
N HIS A 131 2.62 3.63 -23.49
CA HIS A 131 1.81 4.00 -24.64
C HIS A 131 0.56 3.11 -24.77
N ARG A 132 0.73 1.79 -24.62
CA ARG A 132 -0.39 0.84 -24.60
C ARG A 132 -1.35 1.15 -23.46
N THR A 133 -0.88 1.35 -22.24
CA THR A 133 -1.74 1.68 -21.09
C THR A 133 -2.52 2.98 -21.31
N VAL A 134 -1.90 4.02 -21.87
CA VAL A 134 -2.57 5.29 -22.19
C VAL A 134 -3.67 5.08 -23.23
N LEU A 135 -3.38 4.42 -24.36
CA LEU A 135 -4.36 4.20 -25.43
C LEU A 135 -5.55 3.35 -24.99
N ASN A 136 -5.33 2.41 -24.08
CA ASN A 136 -6.34 1.44 -23.67
C ASN A 136 -7.08 1.87 -22.39
N SER A 137 -6.70 2.99 -21.76
CA SER A 137 -7.32 3.52 -20.52
C SER A 137 -8.83 3.78 -20.60
N LYS A 138 -9.42 3.80 -21.80
CA LYS A 138 -10.86 3.98 -22.05
C LYS A 138 -11.57 2.72 -22.60
N LEU A 139 -10.85 1.62 -22.81
CA LEU A 139 -11.41 0.38 -23.36
C LEU A 139 -12.04 -0.50 -22.27
N ASP A 140 -12.78 -1.53 -22.69
CA ASP A 140 -13.52 -2.43 -21.82
C ASP A 140 -12.64 -3.17 -20.79
N VAL A 141 -13.29 -3.54 -19.68
CA VAL A 141 -12.73 -4.27 -18.53
C VAL A 141 -12.16 -5.62 -19.00
N GLY A 142 -10.86 -5.80 -18.83
CA GLY A 142 -10.13 -7.05 -19.15
C GLY A 142 -8.90 -6.85 -20.03
N THR A 143 -8.98 -6.09 -21.12
CA THR A 143 -7.81 -5.87 -22.01
C THR A 143 -6.88 -4.79 -21.48
N SER A 144 -7.43 -3.78 -20.78
CA SER A 144 -6.63 -2.70 -20.20
C SER A 144 -6.06 -2.99 -18.81
N GLU A 145 -6.57 -4.01 -18.12
CA GLU A 145 -5.98 -4.51 -16.87
C GLU A 145 -4.59 -5.08 -17.18
N THR A 146 -4.49 -6.01 -18.14
CA THR A 146 -3.21 -6.57 -18.61
C THR A 146 -2.15 -5.53 -19.01
N PHE A 147 -2.55 -4.38 -19.57
CA PHE A 147 -1.59 -3.32 -19.89
C PHE A 147 -1.08 -2.56 -18.66
N THR A 148 -1.90 -2.44 -17.62
CA THR A 148 -1.49 -1.86 -16.33
C THR A 148 -0.53 -2.82 -15.63
N ASP A 149 -0.87 -4.10 -15.50
CA ASP A 149 -0.04 -5.11 -14.83
C ASP A 149 1.33 -5.21 -15.49
N THR A 150 1.35 -5.20 -16.83
CA THR A 150 2.61 -5.29 -17.57
C THR A 150 3.46 -4.02 -17.49
N LEU A 151 2.87 -2.85 -17.26
CA LEU A 151 3.57 -1.58 -16.99
C LEU A 151 4.14 -1.58 -15.56
N VAL A 152 3.33 -1.98 -14.57
CA VAL A 152 3.73 -2.10 -13.17
C VAL A 152 4.87 -3.10 -13.01
N ALA A 153 4.76 -4.27 -13.61
CA ALA A 153 5.83 -5.27 -13.64
C ALA A 153 7.13 -4.67 -14.21
N HIS A 154 7.08 -3.89 -15.30
CA HIS A 154 8.28 -3.26 -15.84
C HIS A 154 8.88 -2.25 -14.84
N LEU A 155 8.04 -1.47 -14.17
CA LEU A 155 8.48 -0.50 -13.17
C LEU A 155 9.25 -1.20 -12.03
N ILE A 156 8.67 -2.25 -11.45
CA ILE A 156 9.21 -2.89 -10.24
C ILE A 156 10.41 -3.81 -10.53
N PHE A 157 10.43 -4.51 -11.67
CA PHE A 157 11.52 -5.43 -12.02
C PHE A 157 12.68 -4.76 -12.75
N ARG A 158 12.44 -3.65 -13.49
CA ARG A 158 13.46 -3.09 -14.39
C ARG A 158 13.83 -1.64 -14.08
N THR A 159 12.92 -0.85 -13.52
CA THR A 159 13.20 0.56 -13.25
C THR A 159 13.82 0.75 -11.87
N VAL A 160 13.29 0.06 -10.86
CA VAL A 160 13.74 0.23 -9.46
C VAL A 160 14.30 -1.04 -8.82
N ASP A 161 14.25 -2.17 -9.52
CA ASP A 161 14.88 -3.43 -9.12
C ASP A 161 14.52 -3.88 -7.69
N PHE A 162 13.20 -4.05 -7.46
CA PHE A 162 12.68 -4.60 -6.20
C PHE A 162 12.90 -6.11 -6.05
N ASP A 163 13.29 -6.81 -7.12
CA ASP A 163 13.56 -8.25 -7.10
C ASP A 163 15.07 -8.55 -6.99
N GLN A 164 15.74 -7.81 -6.09
CA GLN A 164 17.15 -7.96 -5.80
C GLN A 164 17.35 -8.25 -4.32
N TRP A 165 18.13 -9.29 -4.01
CA TRP A 165 18.45 -9.68 -2.63
C TRP A 165 18.91 -8.48 -1.79
N PRO A 166 18.37 -8.27 -0.57
CA PRO A 166 17.53 -9.19 0.21
C PRO A 166 16.01 -9.11 -0.06
N MET A 167 15.58 -8.41 -1.10
CA MET A 167 14.15 -8.36 -1.47
C MET A 167 13.81 -9.43 -2.51
N THR A 168 12.53 -9.82 -2.51
CA THR A 168 11.93 -10.73 -3.48
C THR A 168 10.52 -10.27 -3.81
N ILE A 169 10.06 -10.49 -5.04
CA ILE A 169 8.68 -10.19 -5.44
C ILE A 169 7.85 -11.48 -5.49
N GLU A 170 6.69 -11.46 -4.85
CA GLU A 170 5.66 -12.50 -4.95
C GLU A 170 4.48 -11.99 -5.80
N LEU A 171 4.07 -12.78 -6.80
CA LEU A 171 2.95 -12.48 -7.70
C LEU A 171 1.69 -13.18 -7.19
N HIS A 172 0.59 -12.43 -7.02
CA HIS A 172 -0.69 -12.93 -6.53
C HIS A 172 -0.60 -13.85 -5.29
N PRO A 173 0.18 -13.51 -4.24
CA PRO A 173 0.26 -14.37 -3.08
C PRO A 173 -1.10 -14.45 -2.38
N THR A 174 -1.49 -15.65 -1.97
CA THR A 174 -2.68 -15.83 -1.13
C THR A 174 -2.30 -15.51 0.32
N LEU A 175 -2.75 -14.36 0.79
CA LEU A 175 -2.61 -13.92 2.18
C LEU A 175 -3.90 -14.21 2.94
N ARG A 176 -3.78 -14.38 4.26
CA ARG A 176 -4.93 -14.57 5.14
C ARG A 176 -4.75 -13.76 6.41
N PHE A 177 -5.87 -13.36 7.00
CA PHE A 177 -5.90 -12.87 8.37
C PHE A 177 -7.13 -13.41 9.08
N SER A 178 -7.02 -13.49 10.40
CA SER A 178 -8.11 -13.93 11.26
C SER A 178 -8.68 -12.77 12.07
N VAL A 179 -10.00 -12.82 12.27
CA VAL A 179 -10.76 -11.90 13.13
C VAL A 179 -11.66 -12.75 14.02
N GLY A 180 -11.23 -12.98 15.26
CA GLY A 180 -11.83 -14.00 16.12
C GLY A 180 -11.80 -15.37 15.45
N SER A 181 -12.97 -15.97 15.24
CA SER A 181 -13.13 -17.24 14.53
C SER A 181 -13.14 -17.12 13.00
N ALA A 182 -13.37 -15.92 12.45
CA ALA A 182 -13.44 -15.71 11.02
C ALA A 182 -12.02 -15.70 10.42
N THR A 183 -11.86 -16.30 9.24
CA THR A 183 -10.62 -16.24 8.46
C THR A 183 -10.92 -15.71 7.07
N LEU A 184 -10.24 -14.62 6.71
CA LEU A 184 -10.46 -13.87 5.50
C LEU A 184 -9.25 -14.04 4.57
N THR A 185 -9.48 -13.91 3.27
CA THR A 185 -8.44 -14.09 2.24
C THR A 185 -8.21 -12.80 1.47
N ALA A 186 -6.95 -12.47 1.22
CA ALA A 186 -6.54 -11.39 0.34
C ALA A 186 -5.58 -11.93 -0.72
N ILE A 187 -5.68 -11.42 -1.94
CA ILE A 187 -4.79 -11.77 -3.06
C ILE A 187 -4.35 -10.45 -3.68
N PRO A 188 -3.32 -9.79 -3.11
CA PRO A 188 -2.75 -8.60 -3.71
C PRO A 188 -2.06 -8.93 -5.03
N GLU A 189 -1.94 -7.96 -5.92
CA GLU A 189 -1.31 -8.18 -7.24
C GLU A 189 0.19 -8.53 -7.10
N PHE A 190 0.94 -7.70 -6.37
CA PHE A 190 2.34 -7.94 -6.04
C PHE A 190 2.61 -7.70 -4.55
N VAL A 191 3.48 -8.51 -3.96
CA VAL A 191 4.04 -8.28 -2.64
C VAL A 191 5.56 -8.27 -2.71
N ILE A 192 6.16 -7.18 -2.25
CA ILE A 192 7.59 -7.07 -2.06
C ILE A 192 7.87 -7.50 -0.63
N SER A 193 8.68 -8.55 -0.54
CA SER A 193 9.06 -9.19 0.69
C SER A 193 10.55 -8.99 0.95
N LEU A 194 10.93 -8.77 2.21
CA LEU A 194 12.30 -8.60 2.66
C LEU A 194 12.77 -9.83 3.44
N GLN A 195 13.91 -10.37 3.05
CA GLN A 195 14.56 -11.50 3.71
C GLN A 195 15.46 -11.01 4.84
N LYS A 196 15.17 -11.46 6.06
CA LYS A 196 15.91 -11.10 7.26
C LYS A 196 15.83 -12.19 8.32
N ASN A 197 16.98 -12.57 8.88
CA ASN A 197 17.09 -13.60 9.92
C ASN A 197 16.36 -14.91 9.52
N ASP A 198 16.58 -15.35 8.27
CA ASP A 198 15.95 -16.52 7.65
C ASP A 198 14.42 -16.48 7.57
N LYS A 199 13.83 -15.28 7.71
CA LYS A 199 12.39 -15.03 7.58
C LYS A 199 12.12 -13.99 6.51
N GLN A 200 10.95 -14.11 5.89
CA GLN A 200 10.52 -13.25 4.80
C GLN A 200 9.37 -12.36 5.27
N TYR A 201 9.55 -11.05 5.29
CA TYR A 201 8.53 -10.12 5.76
C TYR A 201 7.98 -9.29 4.62
N SER A 202 6.66 -9.29 4.46
CA SER A 202 5.97 -8.46 3.47
C SER A 202 5.98 -7.01 3.93
N VAL A 203 6.55 -6.11 3.13
CA VAL A 203 6.82 -4.71 3.52
C VAL A 203 6.13 -3.70 2.60
N LEU A 204 5.85 -4.10 1.36
CA LEU A 204 5.22 -3.27 0.37
C LEU A 204 4.26 -4.11 -0.47
N ILE A 205 3.03 -3.63 -0.59
CA ILE A 205 1.99 -4.20 -1.44
C ILE A 205 1.86 -3.32 -2.68
N ILE A 206 1.68 -3.91 -3.85
CA ILE A 206 1.33 -3.16 -5.05
C ILE A 206 0.03 -3.69 -5.56
N GLU A 207 -0.92 -2.77 -5.70
CA GLU A 207 -2.27 -3.07 -6.10
C GLU A 207 -2.60 -2.23 -7.31
N ASP A 208 -2.81 -2.87 -8.46
CA ASP A 208 -3.26 -2.19 -9.65
C ASP A 208 -4.73 -2.45 -9.95
N LYS A 209 -5.32 -1.49 -10.66
CA LYS A 209 -6.71 -1.56 -11.09
C LYS A 209 -6.89 -0.91 -12.44
N HIS A 210 -7.91 -1.37 -13.15
CA HIS A 210 -8.44 -0.64 -14.28
C HIS A 210 -9.35 0.53 -13.85
N LEU A 211 -9.39 1.62 -14.63
CA LEU A 211 -10.25 2.79 -14.35
C LEU A 211 -11.75 2.45 -14.31
N ASN A 212 -12.19 1.46 -15.09
CA ASN A 212 -13.60 1.02 -15.08
C ASN A 212 -13.94 0.06 -13.92
N ASN A 213 -12.93 -0.46 -13.21
CA ASN A 213 -13.14 -1.40 -12.08
C ASN A 213 -13.28 -0.68 -10.73
N ILE A 214 -13.23 0.65 -10.74
CA ILE A 214 -13.25 1.48 -9.55
C ILE A 214 -14.44 2.43 -9.61
N HIS A 215 -15.08 2.65 -8.47
CA HIS A 215 -16.25 3.51 -8.38
C HIS A 215 -16.20 4.37 -7.11
N PRO A 216 -16.66 5.63 -7.16
CA PRO A 216 -16.68 6.50 -5.98
C PRO A 216 -17.42 5.88 -4.79
N SER A 217 -18.47 5.09 -5.04
CA SER A 217 -19.28 4.46 -3.98
C SER A 217 -18.52 3.45 -3.13
N ASN A 218 -17.36 2.96 -3.57
CA ASN A 218 -16.49 2.09 -2.79
C ASN A 218 -15.12 2.74 -2.53
N GLU A 219 -15.05 4.07 -2.51
CA GLU A 219 -13.80 4.83 -2.35
C GLU A 219 -12.72 4.37 -3.35
N TYR A 220 -13.18 4.07 -4.56
CA TYR A 220 -12.36 3.54 -5.64
C TYR A 220 -11.60 2.25 -5.29
N GLY A 221 -12.01 1.44 -4.32
CA GLY A 221 -11.35 0.17 -3.98
C GLY A 221 -10.36 0.25 -2.81
N GLU A 222 -10.28 1.38 -2.10
CA GLU A 222 -9.53 1.48 -0.84
C GLU A 222 -9.93 0.44 0.23
N PRO A 223 -11.19 -0.03 0.33
CA PRO A 223 -11.53 -1.12 1.23
C PRO A 223 -10.74 -2.42 1.00
N GLN A 224 -10.45 -2.76 -0.27
CA GLN A 224 -9.62 -3.91 -0.61
C GLN A 224 -8.18 -3.72 -0.11
N ILE A 225 -7.60 -2.54 -0.36
CA ILE A 225 -6.23 -2.19 0.09
C ILE A 225 -6.10 -2.33 1.62
N ALA A 226 -7.12 -1.91 2.37
CA ALA A 226 -7.13 -2.08 3.83
C ALA A 226 -7.07 -3.56 4.26
N ALA A 227 -7.86 -4.42 3.60
CA ALA A 227 -7.85 -5.85 3.87
C ALA A 227 -6.48 -6.49 3.57
N GLU A 228 -5.86 -6.10 2.46
CA GLU A 228 -4.54 -6.59 2.04
C GLU A 228 -3.43 -6.15 2.99
N ILE A 229 -3.48 -4.90 3.47
CA ILE A 229 -2.59 -4.41 4.53
C ILE A 229 -2.71 -5.27 5.79
N ILE A 230 -3.94 -5.57 6.23
CA ILE A 230 -4.16 -6.39 7.43
C ILE A 230 -3.68 -7.82 7.20
N ALA A 231 -3.99 -8.42 6.04
CA ALA A 231 -3.53 -9.76 5.65
C ALA A 231 -2.01 -9.88 5.62
N CYS A 232 -1.34 -8.87 5.05
CA CYS A 232 0.12 -8.76 5.03
C CYS A 232 0.71 -8.68 6.45
N GLY A 233 0.07 -7.91 7.33
CA GLY A 233 0.54 -7.81 8.71
C GLY A 233 0.33 -9.06 9.55
N ASP A 234 -0.81 -9.74 9.39
CA ASP A 234 -1.07 -11.02 10.05
C ASP A 234 -0.10 -12.11 9.59
N GLU A 235 0.18 -12.16 8.28
CA GLU A 235 1.20 -13.04 7.69
C GLU A 235 2.58 -12.80 8.33
N ASN A 236 2.97 -11.54 8.49
CA ASN A 236 4.23 -11.15 9.13
C ASN A 236 4.30 -11.59 10.59
N ILE A 237 3.21 -11.47 11.36
CA ILE A 237 3.13 -11.95 12.74
C ILE A 237 3.32 -13.46 12.79
N ARG A 238 2.64 -14.19 11.88
CA ARG A 238 2.76 -15.65 11.78
C ARG A 238 4.17 -16.08 11.41
N LYS A 239 4.81 -15.43 10.45
CA LYS A 239 6.21 -15.71 10.08
C LYS A 239 7.18 -15.33 11.21
N ALA A 240 6.90 -14.24 11.94
CA ALA A 240 7.68 -13.83 13.09
C ALA A 240 7.54 -14.80 14.27
N LEU A 241 6.39 -15.48 14.39
CA LEU A 241 5.95 -16.21 15.59
C LEU A 241 5.83 -15.30 16.82
N GLN A 242 5.57 -14.02 16.61
CA GLN A 242 5.38 -13.01 17.66
C GLN A 242 4.59 -11.81 17.12
N VAL A 243 3.81 -11.17 17.99
CA VAL A 243 3.15 -9.89 17.67
C VAL A 243 4.23 -8.79 17.57
N ILE A 244 4.13 -7.96 16.53
CA ILE A 244 5.07 -6.88 16.26
C ILE A 244 4.50 -5.59 16.85
N ASP A 245 5.28 -4.90 17.70
CA ASP A 245 4.84 -3.71 18.43
C ASP A 245 4.39 -2.56 17.52
N ASN A 246 5.17 -2.28 16.48
CA ASN A 246 4.89 -1.24 15.49
C ASN A 246 5.21 -1.76 14.09
N MET A 247 4.20 -2.21 13.37
CA MET A 247 4.37 -2.69 12.01
C MET A 247 4.11 -1.56 11.02
N PHE A 248 5.08 -1.34 10.13
CA PHE A 248 4.94 -0.40 9.02
C PHE A 248 4.66 -1.19 7.74
N ILE A 249 3.59 -0.82 7.04
CA ILE A 249 3.24 -1.39 5.74
C ILE A 249 3.06 -0.25 4.75
N PHE A 250 3.72 -0.37 3.61
CA PHE A 250 3.56 0.54 2.48
C PHE A 250 2.67 -0.10 1.43
N VAL A 251 1.92 0.70 0.69
CA VAL A 251 1.20 0.25 -0.51
C VAL A 251 1.42 1.22 -1.64
N ILE A 252 1.60 0.71 -2.86
CA ILE A 252 1.53 1.49 -4.08
C ILE A 252 0.28 1.06 -4.81
N ARG A 253 -0.61 2.00 -5.08
CA ARG A 253 -1.77 1.78 -5.90
C ARG A 253 -1.54 2.34 -7.29
N VAL A 254 -1.75 1.53 -8.33
CA VAL A 254 -1.62 1.97 -9.73
C VAL A 254 -2.94 1.80 -10.46
N VAL A 255 -3.58 2.90 -10.83
CA VAL A 255 -4.81 2.86 -11.63
C VAL A 255 -4.53 3.39 -13.02
N SER A 256 -4.50 2.49 -14.01
CA SER A 256 -4.03 2.81 -15.37
C SER A 256 -2.61 3.41 -15.35
N THR A 257 -2.49 4.74 -15.37
CA THR A 257 -1.19 5.45 -15.35
C THR A 257 -0.99 6.28 -14.08
N TYR A 258 -1.99 6.33 -13.20
CA TYR A 258 -1.95 7.15 -11.99
C TYR A 258 -1.49 6.34 -10.79
N VAL A 259 -0.52 6.86 -10.05
CA VAL A 259 0.12 6.20 -8.92
C VAL A 259 -0.19 6.96 -7.63
N THR A 260 -0.66 6.24 -6.61
CA THR A 260 -0.88 6.75 -5.25
C THR A 260 -0.12 5.89 -4.26
N PHE A 261 0.59 6.50 -3.33
CA PHE A 261 1.30 5.83 -2.26
C PHE A 261 0.48 5.84 -0.99
N TYR A 262 0.54 4.76 -0.23
CA TYR A 262 -0.07 4.62 1.06
C TYR A 262 0.95 4.12 2.07
N HIS A 263 0.73 4.49 3.32
CA HIS A 263 1.56 4.10 4.44
C HIS A 263 0.69 3.99 5.70
N THR A 264 0.96 2.99 6.52
CA THR A 264 0.33 2.86 7.83
C THR A 264 1.29 2.29 8.85
N ARG A 265 1.06 2.64 10.12
CA ARG A 265 1.66 2.01 11.30
C ARG A 265 0.56 1.31 12.09
N ILE A 266 0.70 0.01 12.28
CA ILE A 266 -0.25 -0.82 13.05
C ILE A 266 0.41 -1.24 14.36
N ASN A 267 -0.24 -0.94 15.48
CA ASN A 267 0.28 -1.25 16.82
C ASN A 267 -0.10 -2.67 17.24
N LYS A 268 0.69 -3.27 18.14
CA LYS A 268 0.38 -4.61 18.70
C LYS A 268 -1.02 -4.75 19.28
N GLU A 269 -1.56 -3.71 19.90
CA GLU A 269 -2.87 -3.77 20.56
C GLU A 269 -3.99 -4.03 19.54
N TYR A 270 -3.83 -3.53 18.30
CA TYR A 270 -4.82 -3.77 17.25
C TYR A 270 -4.86 -5.26 16.88
N TRP A 271 -3.70 -5.89 16.72
CA TRP A 271 -3.59 -7.33 16.46
C TRP A 271 -4.15 -8.17 17.61
N GLN A 272 -3.93 -7.74 18.85
CA GLN A 272 -4.50 -8.41 20.03
C GLN A 272 -6.04 -8.37 20.01
N GLU A 273 -6.65 -7.24 19.66
CA GLU A 273 -8.12 -7.16 19.50
C GLU A 273 -8.62 -8.10 18.39
N LEU A 274 -7.92 -8.17 17.25
CA LEU A 274 -8.28 -9.09 16.15
C LEU A 274 -8.31 -10.56 16.55
N THR A 275 -7.52 -11.00 17.53
CA THR A 275 -7.58 -12.40 18.01
C THR A 275 -8.91 -12.75 18.67
N VAL A 276 -9.64 -11.76 19.19
CA VAL A 276 -10.92 -11.94 19.87
C VAL A 276 -12.08 -11.69 18.90
N GLY A 277 -11.96 -10.70 18.02
CA GLY A 277 -13.01 -10.32 17.07
C GLY A 277 -12.72 -8.97 16.42
N CYS A 278 -13.77 -8.28 15.96
CA CYS A 278 -13.61 -6.94 15.42
C CYS A 278 -13.05 -5.97 16.49
N PRO A 279 -12.14 -5.05 16.12
CA PRO A 279 -11.55 -4.11 17.06
C PRO A 279 -12.61 -3.16 17.63
N GLN A 280 -12.43 -2.78 18.89
CA GLN A 280 -13.36 -1.92 19.63
C GLN A 280 -12.70 -0.63 20.10
N ARG A 281 -11.41 -0.68 20.47
CA ARG A 281 -10.69 0.49 20.97
C ARG A 281 -9.65 0.93 19.97
N GLN A 282 -8.89 -0.01 19.43
CA GLN A 282 -7.83 0.29 18.48
C GLN A 282 -8.39 0.61 17.10
N SER A 283 -7.62 1.34 16.30
CA SER A 283 -7.98 1.72 14.94
C SER A 283 -6.72 1.89 14.11
N ILE A 284 -6.84 1.69 12.81
CA ILE A 284 -5.76 1.96 11.86
C ILE A 284 -6.11 3.22 11.06
N THR A 285 -5.12 4.10 10.88
CA THR A 285 -5.21 5.20 9.92
C THR A 285 -4.20 4.98 8.81
N ILE A 286 -4.69 4.73 7.60
CA ILE A 286 -3.88 4.60 6.40
C ILE A 286 -3.74 5.99 5.78
N ILE A 287 -2.51 6.47 5.67
CA ILE A 287 -2.19 7.78 5.11
C ILE A 287 -1.86 7.61 3.62
N ARG A 288 -2.42 8.44 2.75
CA ARG A 288 -2.19 8.39 1.30
C ARG A 288 -1.60 9.69 0.74
N TYR A 289 -0.81 9.57 -0.31
CA TYR A 289 -0.20 10.69 -1.03
C TYR A 289 0.12 10.31 -2.49
N PRO A 290 -0.06 11.21 -3.48
CA PRO A 290 -0.78 12.47 -3.36
C PRO A 290 -2.27 12.16 -3.23
N GLY A 291 -3.05 13.05 -2.62
CA GLY A 291 -4.49 12.85 -2.70
C GLY A 291 -5.30 13.85 -1.91
N ASP A 292 -6.20 14.53 -2.60
CA ASP A 292 -7.46 15.00 -2.04
C ASP A 292 -8.55 13.99 -2.48
N ASN A 293 -9.09 13.23 -1.53
CA ASN A 293 -10.34 12.43 -1.65
C ASN A 293 -10.34 11.15 -2.53
N SER A 294 -9.40 10.20 -2.32
CA SER A 294 -9.36 8.81 -2.87
C SER A 294 -9.41 8.62 -4.40
N ASN A 295 -9.72 9.67 -5.16
CA ASN A 295 -9.84 9.64 -6.61
C ASN A 295 -8.47 9.46 -7.27
N PRO A 296 -8.26 8.35 -7.99
CA PRO A 296 -6.94 8.02 -8.51
C PRO A 296 -6.40 8.99 -9.55
N ILE A 297 -7.24 9.77 -10.24
CA ILE A 297 -6.73 10.77 -11.20
C ILE A 297 -5.92 11.89 -10.54
N ASN A 298 -6.04 12.03 -9.21
CA ASN A 298 -5.25 12.97 -8.41
C ASN A 298 -3.86 12.38 -8.05
N GLY A 299 -3.60 11.14 -8.44
CA GLY A 299 -2.31 10.46 -8.34
C GLY A 299 -1.22 11.07 -9.23
N PHE A 300 0.01 10.60 -9.06
CA PHE A 300 1.09 10.92 -9.99
C PHE A 300 0.89 10.19 -11.32
N ASP A 301 0.81 10.93 -12.43
CA ASP A 301 0.58 10.37 -13.75
C ASP A 301 1.89 9.98 -14.46
N LEU A 302 2.15 8.68 -14.61
CA LEU A 302 3.28 8.11 -15.35
C LEU A 302 3.33 8.52 -16.83
N SER A 303 2.24 9.01 -17.41
CA SER A 303 2.26 9.54 -18.78
C SER A 303 2.91 10.92 -18.87
N THR A 304 3.11 11.60 -17.74
CA THR A 304 3.79 12.91 -17.65
C THR A 304 5.23 12.76 -17.17
N PRO A 305 6.18 13.58 -17.67
CA PRO A 305 7.56 13.57 -17.15
C PRO A 305 7.66 13.80 -15.64
N ASN A 306 6.94 14.80 -15.12
CA ASN A 306 6.97 15.14 -13.70
C ASN A 306 6.36 14.03 -12.83
N GLY A 307 5.28 13.38 -13.30
CA GLY A 307 4.70 12.24 -12.61
C GLY A 307 5.65 11.04 -12.59
N ARG A 308 6.33 10.73 -13.72
CA ARG A 308 7.36 9.67 -13.75
C ARG A 308 8.51 9.96 -12.80
N GLN A 309 9.06 11.17 -12.81
CA GLN A 309 10.10 11.58 -11.85
C GLN A 309 9.63 11.34 -10.42
N SER A 310 8.44 11.85 -10.06
CA SER A 310 7.91 11.75 -8.69
C SER A 310 7.73 10.29 -8.25
N VAL A 311 7.25 9.42 -9.15
CA VAL A 311 7.08 7.99 -8.87
C VAL A 311 8.44 7.31 -8.72
N ILE A 312 9.37 7.50 -9.66
CA ILE A 312 10.69 6.86 -9.63
C ILE A 312 11.45 7.27 -8.36
N ASP A 313 11.44 8.57 -8.02
CA ASP A 313 12.07 9.09 -6.81
C ASP A 313 11.48 8.45 -5.54
N ALA A 314 10.15 8.35 -5.49
CA ALA A 314 9.44 7.75 -4.35
C ALA A 314 9.75 6.26 -4.21
N LEU A 315 9.76 5.51 -5.31
CA LEU A 315 10.07 4.08 -5.31
C LEU A 315 11.52 3.81 -4.90
N CYS A 316 12.48 4.59 -5.40
CA CYS A 316 13.88 4.50 -4.98
C CYS A 316 14.02 4.81 -3.47
N LYS A 317 13.31 5.82 -2.94
CA LYS A 317 13.27 6.11 -1.50
C LYS A 317 12.69 4.98 -0.68
N LEU A 318 11.58 4.39 -1.12
CA LEU A 318 10.96 3.24 -0.44
C LEU A 318 11.90 2.04 -0.44
N ARG A 319 12.54 1.75 -1.56
CA ARG A 319 13.53 0.68 -1.68
C ARG A 319 14.67 0.82 -0.68
N GLU A 320 15.32 1.99 -0.68
CA GLU A 320 16.41 2.28 0.25
C GLU A 320 15.94 2.19 1.71
N PHE A 321 14.75 2.70 2.01
CA PHE A 321 14.16 2.63 3.35
C PHE A 321 13.88 1.19 3.80
N ILE A 322 13.40 0.33 2.89
CA ILE A 322 13.10 -1.08 3.17
C ILE A 322 14.38 -1.86 3.49
N ILE A 323 15.49 -1.56 2.80
CA ILE A 323 16.75 -2.28 2.97
C ILE A 323 17.56 -1.78 4.18
N SER A 324 17.44 -0.50 4.56
CA SER A 324 18.30 0.15 5.57
C SER A 324 18.12 -0.36 7.01
#